data_AF-A0A0R1K0K3-F1
#
_entry.id   AF-A0A0R1K0K3-F1
#
_cell.length_a   1.000
_cell.length_b   1.000
_cell.length_c   1.000
_cell.angle_alpha   90.00
_cell.angle_beta   90.00
_cell.angle_gamma   90.00
#
_symmetry.space_group_name_H-M   'P 1'
#
loop_
_entity.id
_entity.type
_entity.pdbx_description
1 polymer ?
#
loop_
_entity_poly.entity_id
_entity_poly.type
_entity_poly.pdbx_seq_one_letter_code
_entity_poly.pdbx_strand_id
1 'polypeptide(L)' 'MLQALAKHGALKGGLMGLARILRCHPFVHGGVDPVPDHFTLRRNVVAEKAYRQAMQLDDKQSTTK' A
#
# COMPACT_ATOMS: atom_id res chain seq x y z
N MET A 1 3.21 -8.69 1.36
CA MET A 1 4.54 -9.17 0.93
C MET A 1 4.42 -10.33 -0.08
N LEU A 2 3.70 -11.41 0.25
CA LEU A 2 3.44 -12.54 -0.67
C LEU A 2 2.89 -12.14 -2.05
N GLN A 3 1.91 -11.24 -2.09
CA GLN A 3 1.32 -10.75 -3.34
C GLN A 3 2.32 -10.01 -4.26
N ALA A 4 3.36 -9.39 -3.68
CA ALA A 4 4.40 -8.69 -4.45
C ALA A 4 5.42 -9.67 -5.05
N LEU A 5 5.77 -10.75 -4.33
CA LEU A 5 6.59 -11.84 -4.84
C LEU A 5 5.91 -12.57 -6.00
N ALA A 6 4.60 -12.86 -5.87
CA ALA A 6 3.84 -13.51 -6.93
C ALA A 6 3.72 -12.67 -8.21
N LYS A 7 3.55 -11.33 -8.08
CA LYS A 7 3.40 -10.44 -9.24
C LYS A 7 4.72 -10.02 -9.91
N HIS A 8 5.79 -9.81 -9.14
CA HIS A 8 7.02 -9.18 -9.65
C HIS A 8 8.27 -10.07 -9.56
N GLY A 9 8.15 -11.29 -9.02
CA GLY A 9 9.27 -12.19 -8.74
C GLY A 9 10.07 -11.81 -7.50
N ALA A 10 11.04 -12.66 -7.14
CA ALA A 10 11.77 -12.57 -5.87
C ALA A 10 12.59 -11.27 -5.71
N LEU A 11 13.23 -10.78 -6.78
CA LEU A 11 14.06 -9.57 -6.75
C LEU A 11 13.25 -8.30 -6.49
N LYS A 12 12.26 -8.02 -7.35
CA LYS A 12 11.42 -6.81 -7.25
C LYS A 12 10.44 -6.89 -6.08
N GLY A 13 9.86 -8.07 -5.83
CA GLY A 13 8.99 -8.33 -4.68
C GLY A 13 9.74 -8.22 -3.35
N GLY A 14 10.99 -8.70 -3.29
CA GLY A 14 11.89 -8.56 -2.16
C GLY A 14 12.22 -7.09 -1.88
N LEU A 15 12.60 -6.32 -2.91
CA LEU A 15 12.92 -4.89 -2.76
C LEU A 15 11.69 -4.08 -2.30
N MET A 16 10.51 -4.39 -2.83
CA MET A 16 9.23 -3.82 -2.41
C MET A 16 8.86 -4.14 -0.96
N GLY A 17 9.20 -5.33 -0.46
CA GLY A 17 9.02 -5.72 0.94
C GLY A 17 10.00 -5.01 1.86
N LEU A 18 11.27 -4.98 1.47
CA LEU A 18 12.33 -4.30 2.23
C LEU A 18 12.05 -2.79 2.34
N ALA A 19 11.61 -2.14 1.26
CA ALA A 19 11.21 -0.75 1.27
C ALA A 19 9.97 -0.46 2.14
N ARG A 20 9.11 -1.47 2.41
CA ARG A 20 8.02 -1.32 3.39
C ARG A 20 8.55 -1.37 4.81
N ILE A 21 9.49 -2.26 5.11
CA ILE A 21 10.16 -2.35 6.43
C ILE A 21 10.94 -1.07 6.71
N LEU A 22 11.72 -0.57 5.76
CA LEU A 22 12.48 0.68 5.89
C LEU A 22 11.57 1.93 6.07
N ARG A 23 10.31 1.86 5.65
CA ARG A 23 9.30 2.92 5.85
C ARG A 23 8.50 2.78 7.15
N CYS A 24 8.64 1.68 7.89
CA CYS A 24 8.03 1.50 9.20
C CYS A 24 8.80 2.29 10.26
N HIS A 25 8.52 3.58 10.33
CA HIS A 25 8.94 4.44 11.43
C HIS A 25 7.70 4.83 12.23
N PRO A 26 7.72 4.82 13.59
CA PRO A 26 6.61 5.33 14.43
C PRO A 26 6.11 6.75 14.10
N PHE A 27 6.88 7.61 13.43
CA PHE A 27 6.44 8.95 13.00
C PHE A 27 5.84 9.01 11.59
N VAL A 28 5.72 7.88 10.89
CA VAL A 28 5.09 7.81 9.57
C VAL A 28 3.69 7.24 9.71
N HIS A 29 2.69 8.03 9.30
CA HIS A 29 1.31 7.57 9.18
C HIS A 29 1.27 6.34 8.25
N GLY A 30 0.83 5.21 8.82
CA GLY A 30 0.55 3.99 8.08
C GLY A 30 -0.56 4.21 7.06
N GLY A 31 -0.55 3.41 6.00
CA GLY A 31 -1.55 3.47 4.94
C GLY A 31 -1.71 2.10 4.29
N VAL A 32 -2.80 1.91 3.55
CA VAL A 32 -3.02 0.69 2.76
C VAL A 32 -2.11 0.77 1.54
N ASP A 33 -1.21 -0.18 1.37
CA ASP A 33 -0.27 -0.24 0.24
C ASP A 33 -0.69 -1.36 -0.73
N PRO A 34 -1.63 -1.08 -1.67
CA PRO A 34 -2.01 -2.04 -2.69
C PRO A 34 -0.82 -2.27 -3.63
N VAL A 35 -0.52 -3.53 -3.95
CA VAL A 35 0.59 -3.87 -4.86
C VAL A 35 0.23 -3.42 -6.28
N PRO A 36 0.92 -2.40 -6.85
CA PRO A 36 0.67 -1.95 -8.22
C PRO A 36 1.10 -3.02 -9.23
N ASP A 37 0.52 -3.03 -10.43
CA ASP A 37 0.92 -3.98 -11.49
C ASP A 37 2.29 -3.67 -12.11
N HIS A 38 2.79 -2.46 -11.90
CA HIS A 38 4.14 -2.05 -12.30
C HIS A 38 4.99 -1.76 -11.06
N PHE A 39 6.26 -2.18 -11.11
CA PHE A 39 7.21 -1.97 -10.03
C PHE A 39 7.45 -0.48 -9.77
N THR A 40 7.06 0.00 -8.59
CA THR A 40 7.41 1.33 -8.11
C THR A 40 7.65 1.30 -6.61
N LEU A 41 8.75 1.88 -6.14
CA LEU A 41 9.08 1.95 -4.70
C LEU A 41 8.34 3.08 -3.97
N ARG A 42 7.74 4.00 -4.74
CA ARG A 42 7.01 5.14 -4.19
C ARG A 42 5.60 4.74 -3.79
N ARG A 43 5.07 5.34 -2.72
CA ARG A 43 3.67 5.12 -2.30
C ARG A 43 2.75 5.67 -3.39
N ASN A 44 1.88 4.81 -3.96
CA ASN A 44 0.93 5.22 -4.98
C ASN A 44 -0.38 5.68 -4.33
N VAL A 45 -0.47 6.97 -4.00
CA VAL A 45 -1.65 7.59 -3.36
C VAL A 45 -2.93 7.44 -4.19
N VAL A 46 -2.83 7.32 -5.52
CA VAL A 46 -3.99 7.15 -6.40
C VAL A 46 -4.57 5.74 -6.23
N ALA A 47 -3.73 4.71 -6.27
CA ALA A 47 -4.16 3.33 -6.05
C ALA A 47 -4.69 3.12 -4.63
N GLU A 48 -4.08 3.75 -3.63
CA GLU A 48 -4.55 3.73 -2.24
C GLU A 48 -5.98 4.30 -2.11
N LYS A 49 -6.25 5.47 -2.71
CA LYS A 49 -7.59 6.07 -2.71
C LYS A 49 -8.61 5.22 -3.48
N ALA A 50 -8.25 4.73 -4.66
CA ALA A 50 -9.12 3.86 -5.45
C ALA A 50 -9.49 2.58 -4.68
N TYR A 51 -8.54 1.99 -3.96
CA TYR A 51 -8.79 0.80 -3.13
C TYR A 51 -9.71 1.11 -1.93
N ARG A 52 -9.51 2.25 -1.25
CA ARG A 52 -10.40 2.71 -0.18
C ARG A 52 -11.84 2.91 -0.65
N GLN A 53 -12.00 3.58 -1.79
CA GLN A 53 -13.30 3.82 -2.41
C GLN A 53 -13.97 2.50 -2.86
N ALA A 54 -13.21 1.61 -3.49
CA ALA A 54 -13.72 0.29 -3.90
C ALA A 54 -14.19 -0.56 -2.71
N MET A 55 -13.57 -0.38 -1.54
CA MET A 55 -13.96 -1.05 -0.30
C MET A 55 -14.93 -0.22 0.57
N GLN A 56 -15.41 0.93 0.10
CA GLN A 56 -16.33 1.83 0.83
C GLN A 56 -15.83 2.18 2.24
N LEU A 57 -14.50 2.32 2.41
CA LEU A 57 -13.89 2.60 3.72
C LEU A 57 -14.08 4.06 4.16
N ASP A 58 -14.44 4.94 3.23
CA ASP A 58 -14.61 6.37 3.47
C ASP A 58 -15.95 6.72 4.16
N ASP A 59 -16.95 5.81 4.14
CA ASP A 59 -18.28 6.04 4.75
C ASP A 59 -18.25 6.09 6.30
N LYS A 60 -17.23 5.50 6.94
CA LYS A 60 -17.15 5.47 8.42
C LYS A 60 -16.62 6.75 9.07
N GLN A 61 -16.27 7.78 8.29
CA GLN A 61 -15.79 9.05 8.86
C GLN A 61 -16.90 10.11 9.03
N SER A 62 -18.17 9.78 8.76
CA SER A 62 -19.31 10.71 8.83
C SER A 62 -20.25 10.55 10.06
N THR A 63 -19.90 9.75 11.07
CA THR A 63 -20.72 9.60 12.30
C THR A 63 -20.10 10.25 13.54
N THR A 64 -19.40 11.37 13.37
CA THR A 64 -19.20 12.32 14.47
C THR A 64 -19.80 13.65 14.06
N LYS A 65 -21.13 13.73 14.19
CA LYS A 65 -21.86 14.98 14.33
C LYS A 65 -22.13 15.18 15.81
#